data_AF-A0A846CFF8-F1
#
_entry.id   AF-A0A846CFF8-F1
#
_cell.length_a   1.000
_cell.length_b   1.000
_cell.length_c   1.000
_cell.angle_alpha   90.00
_cell.angle_beta   90.00
_cell.angle_gamma   90.00
#
_symmetry.space_group_name_H-M   'P 1'
#
loop_
_entity.id
_entity.type
_entity.pdbx_description
1 polymer ?
#
loop_
_entity_poly.entity_id
_entity_poly.type
_entity_poly.pdbx_seq_one_letter_code
_entity_poly.pdbx_strand_id
1 'polypeptide(L)'
;MIIFKSRSFEPTERQRESVQPFLDSPLVKRIYLNELEVSETTPLGVQIVQLVVARKKQFLERVTVLINRVKQQFTEENYRLQLLNLLSVIVLEKLPEMSRQELEAMFGIDDLKKTRFAQELMAESKAEGKLEGKIEGKLEGKLEGKLEVIPSLLRKGFSVEEIAEILELEVEQVRQAIAKFN
;
A
#
# COMPACT_ATOMS: atom_id res chain seq x y z
N MET A 1 -4.74 -12.03 -28.92
CA MET A 1 -4.31 -10.62 -28.87
C MET A 1 -3.18 -10.50 -27.88
N ILE A 2 -2.15 -9.70 -28.17
CA ILE A 2 -1.01 -9.46 -27.27
C ILE A 2 -0.85 -7.95 -27.13
N ILE A 3 -0.67 -7.47 -25.90
CA ILE A 3 -0.55 -6.05 -25.59
C ILE A 3 0.86 -5.78 -25.06
N PHE A 4 1.54 -4.80 -25.65
CA PHE A 4 2.84 -4.31 -25.23
C PHE A 4 2.75 -2.84 -24.81
N LYS A 5 3.62 -2.43 -23.89
CA LYS A 5 3.77 -1.02 -23.52
C LYS A 5 4.23 -0.18 -24.73
N SER A 6 5.24 -0.66 -25.44
CA SER A 6 5.76 -0.11 -26.70
C SER A 6 6.53 -1.17 -27.48
N ARG A 7 6.88 -0.90 -28.74
CA ARG A 7 7.68 -1.83 -29.57
C ARG A 7 9.01 -2.24 -28.93
N SER A 8 9.62 -1.35 -28.14
CA SER A 8 10.85 -1.66 -27.40
C SER A 8 10.68 -2.71 -26.29
N PHE A 9 9.44 -2.97 -25.85
CA PHE A 9 9.11 -4.01 -24.87
C PHE A 9 8.71 -5.33 -25.54
N GLU A 10 8.60 -5.34 -26.86
CA GLU A 10 8.38 -6.56 -27.61
C GLU A 10 9.68 -7.39 -27.58
N PRO A 11 9.62 -8.69 -27.21
CA PRO A 11 10.85 -9.47 -27.09
C PRO A 11 11.62 -9.55 -28.42
N THR A 12 12.94 -9.72 -28.35
CA THR A 12 13.79 -9.79 -29.54
C THR A 12 13.42 -10.99 -30.42
N GLU A 13 13.81 -10.97 -31.70
CA GLU A 13 13.54 -12.08 -32.64
C GLU A 13 14.02 -13.43 -32.09
N ARG A 14 15.23 -13.48 -31.53
CA ARG A 14 15.77 -14.69 -30.89
C ARG A 14 14.91 -15.19 -29.73
N GLN A 15 14.34 -14.29 -28.94
CA GLN A 15 13.51 -14.67 -27.79
C GLN A 15 12.13 -15.20 -28.20
N ARG A 16 11.72 -14.99 -29.46
CA ARG A 16 10.38 -15.35 -29.94
C ARG A 16 10.38 -16.36 -31.06
N GLU A 17 11.54 -16.89 -31.42
CA GLU A 17 11.69 -17.88 -32.48
C GLU A 17 10.68 -19.03 -32.35
N SER A 18 10.49 -19.56 -31.13
CA SER A 18 9.54 -20.64 -30.86
C SER A 18 8.05 -20.27 -31.00
N VAL A 19 7.72 -18.98 -30.91
CA VAL A 19 6.35 -18.46 -31.00
C VAL A 19 6.11 -17.61 -32.25
N GLN A 20 7.13 -17.42 -33.09
CA GLN A 20 7.10 -16.58 -34.29
C GLN A 20 5.96 -16.98 -35.26
N PRO A 21 5.72 -18.27 -35.55
CA PRO A 21 4.60 -18.68 -36.41
C PRO A 21 3.23 -18.25 -35.87
N PHE A 22 3.07 -18.16 -34.55
CA PHE A 22 1.83 -17.66 -33.94
C PHE A 22 1.71 -16.14 -34.05
N LEU A 23 2.82 -15.41 -33.94
CA LEU A 23 2.83 -13.94 -34.04
C LEU A 23 2.60 -13.44 -35.47
N ASP A 24 2.97 -14.25 -36.46
CA ASP A 24 2.73 -13.99 -37.88
C ASP A 24 1.33 -14.43 -38.34
N SER A 25 0.61 -15.19 -37.49
CA SER A 25 -0.76 -15.58 -37.76
C SER A 25 -1.69 -14.36 -37.79
N PRO A 26 -2.61 -14.27 -38.77
CA PRO A 26 -3.61 -13.19 -38.82
C PRO A 26 -4.59 -13.24 -37.63
N LEU A 27 -4.62 -14.35 -36.88
CA LEU A 27 -5.44 -14.51 -35.67
C LEU A 27 -4.84 -13.79 -34.45
N VAL A 28 -3.56 -13.38 -34.51
CA VAL A 28 -2.87 -12.73 -33.40
C VAL A 28 -2.68 -11.25 -33.69
N LYS A 29 -3.53 -10.42 -33.07
CA LYS A 29 -3.36 -8.96 -33.09
C LYS A 29 -2.36 -8.51 -32.01
N ARG A 30 -1.32 -7.80 -32.43
CA ARG A 30 -0.37 -7.09 -31.55
C ARG A 30 -0.83 -5.64 -31.36
N ILE A 31 -0.87 -5.18 -30.11
CA ILE A 31 -1.27 -3.82 -29.75
C ILE A 31 -0.16 -3.18 -28.92
N TYR A 32 0.24 -1.96 -29.30
CA TYR A 32 1.23 -1.17 -28.56
C TYR A 32 0.55 0.04 -27.93
N LEU A 33 0.56 0.12 -26.61
CA LEU A 33 -0.19 1.13 -25.87
C LEU A 33 0.23 2.57 -26.21
N ASN A 34 1.52 2.79 -26.48
CA ASN A 34 2.05 4.09 -26.87
C ASN A 34 1.68 4.53 -28.30
N GLU A 35 1.16 3.62 -29.13
CA GLU A 35 0.73 3.86 -30.52
C GLU A 35 -0.79 3.96 -30.64
N LEU A 36 -1.53 3.78 -29.53
CA LEU A 36 -2.97 3.93 -29.52
C LEU A 36 -3.34 5.41 -29.68
N GLU A 37 -4.01 5.72 -30.78
CA GLU A 37 -4.72 6.98 -30.95
C GLU A 37 -5.94 6.99 -30.03
N VAL A 38 -5.80 7.69 -28.91
CA VAL A 38 -6.88 7.84 -27.94
C VAL A 38 -7.59 9.15 -28.21
N SER A 39 -8.88 9.03 -28.55
CA SER A 39 -9.82 10.13 -28.73
C SER A 39 -10.90 10.10 -27.65
N GLU A 40 -11.75 11.13 -27.61
CA GLU A 40 -12.89 11.15 -26.70
C GLU A 40 -13.91 10.03 -26.94
N THR A 41 -13.97 9.51 -28.17
CA THR A 41 -14.85 8.40 -28.57
C THR A 41 -14.27 7.02 -28.22
N THR A 42 -13.02 6.96 -27.77
CA THR A 42 -12.37 5.71 -27.39
C THR A 42 -13.00 5.18 -26.09
N PRO A 43 -13.22 3.86 -25.93
CA PRO A 43 -13.74 3.30 -24.69
C PRO A 43 -12.92 3.73 -23.47
N LEU A 44 -13.60 4.13 -22.40
CA LEU A 44 -12.96 4.77 -21.24
C LEU A 44 -11.86 3.92 -20.61
N GLY A 45 -12.05 2.61 -20.51
CA GLY A 45 -11.02 1.69 -20.02
C GLY A 45 -9.71 1.74 -20.82
N VAL A 46 -9.79 1.94 -22.14
CA VAL A 46 -8.60 2.10 -23.00
C VAL A 46 -7.93 3.46 -22.74
N GLN A 47 -8.72 4.52 -22.52
CA GLN A 47 -8.17 5.83 -22.14
C GLN A 47 -7.41 5.75 -20.80
N ILE A 48 -7.95 5.00 -19.83
CA ILE A 48 -7.30 4.78 -18.53
C ILE A 48 -6.02 3.97 -18.69
N VAL A 49 -6.04 2.84 -19.41
CA VAL A 49 -4.84 2.01 -19.63
C VAL A 49 -3.74 2.78 -20.35
N GLN A 50 -4.08 3.71 -21.25
CA GLN A 50 -3.09 4.55 -21.93
C GLN A 50 -2.31 5.48 -20.97
N LEU A 51 -2.83 5.77 -19.77
CA LEU A 51 -2.09 6.52 -18.76
C LEU A 51 -0.78 5.85 -18.34
N VAL A 52 -0.67 4.52 -18.45
CA VAL A 52 0.55 3.75 -18.18
C VAL A 52 1.73 4.23 -19.04
N VAL A 53 1.46 4.66 -20.27
CA VAL A 53 2.45 5.19 -21.22
C VAL A 53 2.46 6.70 -21.33
N ALA A 54 1.54 7.40 -20.65
CA ALA A 54 1.48 8.86 -20.68
C ALA A 54 2.74 9.50 -20.07
N ARG A 55 3.19 10.60 -20.69
CA ARG A 55 4.34 11.39 -20.21
C ARG A 55 3.97 12.14 -18.93
N LYS A 56 4.91 12.25 -17.99
CA LYS A 56 4.71 12.88 -16.67
C LYS A 56 4.02 14.25 -16.76
N LYS A 57 4.43 15.10 -17.73
CA LYS A 57 3.86 16.45 -17.94
C LYS A 57 2.35 16.47 -18.23
N GLN A 58 1.83 15.43 -18.91
CA GLN A 58 0.42 15.35 -19.31
C GLN A 58 -0.39 14.39 -18.43
N PHE A 59 0.29 13.64 -17.56
CA PHE A 59 -0.32 12.57 -16.77
C PHE A 59 -1.37 13.12 -15.80
N LEU A 60 -1.01 14.14 -15.02
CA LEU A 60 -1.90 14.74 -14.01
C LEU A 60 -3.17 15.33 -14.62
N GLU A 61 -3.03 16.04 -15.73
CA GLU A 61 -4.18 16.61 -16.44
C GLU A 61 -5.12 15.51 -16.93
N ARG A 62 -4.58 14.50 -17.63
CA ARG A 62 -5.37 13.40 -18.19
C ARG A 62 -6.06 12.57 -17.11
N VAL A 63 -5.36 12.22 -16.04
CA VAL A 63 -5.96 11.42 -14.95
C VAL A 63 -7.08 12.20 -14.27
N THR A 64 -6.90 13.50 -14.03
CA THR A 64 -7.93 14.35 -13.41
C THR A 64 -9.20 14.40 -14.27
N VAL A 65 -9.04 14.58 -15.59
CA VAL A 65 -10.16 14.53 -16.54
C VAL A 65 -10.87 13.17 -16.50
N LEU A 66 -10.12 12.07 -16.50
CA LEU A 66 -10.67 10.72 -16.49
C LEU A 66 -11.40 10.41 -15.18
N ILE A 67 -10.86 10.81 -14.04
CA ILE A 67 -11.51 10.63 -12.73
C ILE A 67 -12.87 11.37 -12.72
N ASN A 68 -12.89 12.64 -13.14
CA ASN A 68 -14.14 13.40 -13.21
C ASN A 68 -15.15 12.76 -14.17
N ARG A 69 -14.69 12.29 -15.33
CA ARG A 69 -15.54 11.60 -16.31
C ARG A 69 -16.13 10.31 -15.74
N VAL A 70 -15.33 9.49 -15.05
CA VAL A 70 -15.81 8.27 -14.37
C VAL A 70 -16.87 8.60 -13.32
N LYS A 71 -16.65 9.65 -12.52
CA LYS A 71 -17.59 10.06 -11.46
C LYS A 71 -18.92 10.58 -12.02
N GLN A 72 -18.90 11.26 -13.15
CA GLN A 72 -20.09 11.89 -13.74
C GLN A 72 -20.89 10.98 -14.67
N GLN A 73 -20.21 10.12 -15.45
CA GLN A 73 -20.86 9.35 -16.52
C GLN A 73 -21.46 8.01 -16.07
N PHE A 74 -21.06 7.49 -14.91
CA PHE A 74 -21.48 6.16 -14.46
C PHE A 74 -22.26 6.24 -13.14
N THR A 75 -23.50 5.77 -13.17
CA THR A 75 -24.37 5.67 -11.99
C THR A 75 -24.22 4.33 -11.27
N GLU A 76 -23.80 3.28 -11.98
CA GLU A 76 -23.55 1.96 -11.38
C GLU A 76 -22.29 2.00 -10.50
N GLU A 77 -22.48 1.83 -9.20
CA GLU A 77 -21.40 1.98 -8.22
C GLU A 77 -20.26 0.99 -8.44
N ASN A 78 -20.56 -0.29 -8.72
CA ASN A 78 -19.55 -1.32 -8.90
C ASN A 78 -18.61 -1.01 -10.07
N TYR A 79 -19.17 -0.70 -11.23
CA TYR A 79 -18.38 -0.38 -12.42
C TYR A 79 -17.59 0.94 -12.24
N ARG A 80 -18.21 1.96 -11.62
CA ARG A 80 -17.54 3.22 -11.28
C ARG A 80 -16.33 2.98 -10.37
N LEU A 81 -16.49 2.20 -9.31
CA LEU A 81 -15.40 1.86 -8.39
C LEU A 81 -14.31 1.02 -9.06
N GLN A 82 -14.65 0.10 -9.98
CA GLN A 82 -13.64 -0.65 -10.75
C GLN A 82 -12.74 0.27 -11.59
N LEU A 83 -13.31 1.27 -12.25
CA LEU A 83 -12.53 2.24 -13.03
C LEU A 83 -11.70 3.16 -12.13
N LEU A 84 -12.26 3.61 -11.01
CA LEU A 84 -11.53 4.41 -10.02
C LEU A 84 -10.38 3.61 -9.37
N ASN A 85 -10.57 2.30 -9.13
CA ASN A 85 -9.51 1.40 -8.67
C ASN A 85 -8.35 1.33 -9.65
N LEU A 86 -8.64 1.19 -10.95
CA LEU A 86 -7.59 1.15 -11.96
C LEU A 86 -6.83 2.48 -12.02
N LEU A 87 -7.56 3.60 -11.96
CA LEU A 87 -6.96 4.94 -11.91
C LEU A 87 -6.10 5.12 -10.66
N SER A 88 -6.55 4.70 -9.48
CA SER A 88 -5.80 4.86 -8.24
C SER A 88 -4.47 4.10 -8.26
N VAL A 89 -4.48 2.86 -8.74
CA VAL A 89 -3.26 2.06 -8.90
C VAL A 89 -2.29 2.74 -9.86
N ILE A 90 -2.77 3.20 -11.03
CA ILE A 90 -1.89 3.86 -12.02
C ILE A 90 -1.29 5.16 -11.46
N VAL A 91 -2.05 5.93 -10.68
CA VAL A 91 -1.57 7.17 -10.05
C VAL A 91 -0.47 6.88 -9.05
N LEU A 92 -0.69 5.94 -8.15
CA LEU A 92 0.28 5.57 -7.12
C LEU A 92 1.59 5.06 -7.73
N GLU A 93 1.50 4.22 -8.77
CA GLU A 93 2.66 3.72 -9.50
C GLU A 93 3.42 4.82 -10.25
N LYS A 94 2.72 5.80 -10.83
CA LYS A 94 3.34 6.89 -11.61
C LYS A 94 3.83 8.05 -10.76
N LEU A 95 3.23 8.27 -9.60
CA LEU A 95 3.44 9.40 -8.69
C LEU A 95 3.60 8.89 -7.26
N PRO A 96 4.69 8.18 -6.95
CA PRO A 96 4.90 7.58 -5.61
C PRO A 96 5.00 8.63 -4.50
N GLU A 97 5.46 9.84 -4.83
CA GLU A 97 5.61 10.96 -3.89
C GLU A 97 4.30 11.75 -3.66
N MET A 98 3.20 11.35 -4.31
CA MET A 98 1.92 12.06 -4.17
C MET A 98 1.35 11.83 -2.77
N SER A 99 1.02 12.93 -2.10
CA SER A 99 0.49 12.88 -0.75
C SER A 99 -0.95 12.36 -0.72
N ARG A 100 -1.36 11.83 0.43
CA ARG A 100 -2.75 11.44 0.67
C ARG A 100 -3.74 12.58 0.43
N GLN A 101 -3.37 13.81 0.81
CA GLN A 101 -4.24 14.99 0.65
C GLN A 101 -4.47 15.30 -0.83
N GLU A 102 -3.44 15.17 -1.66
CA GLU A 102 -3.56 15.36 -3.11
C GLU A 102 -4.40 14.24 -3.75
N LEU A 103 -4.24 12.99 -3.31
CA LEU A 103 -5.07 11.87 -3.76
C LEU A 103 -6.54 12.08 -3.37
N GLU A 104 -6.81 12.50 -2.13
CA GLU A 104 -8.16 12.80 -1.65
C GLU A 104 -8.79 13.98 -2.40
N ALA A 105 -8.01 15.01 -2.72
CA ALA A 105 -8.47 16.14 -3.53
C ALA A 105 -8.83 15.71 -4.96
N MET A 106 -8.08 14.76 -5.53
CA MET A 106 -8.28 14.30 -6.91
C MET A 106 -9.42 13.28 -7.03
N PHE A 107 -9.46 12.26 -6.16
CA PHE A 107 -10.46 11.19 -6.20
C PHE A 107 -11.73 11.53 -5.41
N GLY A 108 -11.65 12.39 -4.42
CA GLY A 108 -12.66 12.55 -3.37
C GLY A 108 -12.48 11.50 -2.27
N ILE A 109 -12.67 11.93 -1.01
CA ILE A 109 -12.38 11.11 0.17
C ILE A 109 -13.14 9.78 0.15
N ASP A 110 -14.45 9.80 -0.11
CA ASP A 110 -15.28 8.59 -0.03
C ASP A 110 -14.95 7.58 -1.13
N ASP A 111 -14.75 8.07 -2.35
CA ASP A 111 -14.42 7.23 -3.50
C ASP A 111 -13.01 6.65 -3.37
N LEU A 112 -12.03 7.44 -2.90
CA LEU A 112 -10.67 6.95 -2.65
C LEU A 112 -10.65 5.84 -1.59
N LYS A 113 -11.36 6.03 -0.47
CA LYS A 113 -11.44 5.03 0.62
C LYS A 113 -12.12 3.73 0.19
N LYS A 114 -13.05 3.81 -0.76
CA LYS A 114 -13.70 2.63 -1.35
C LYS A 114 -12.83 1.91 -2.37
N THR A 115 -11.68 2.48 -2.75
CA THR A 115 -10.78 1.76 -3.64
C THR A 115 -10.18 0.54 -2.96
N ARG A 116 -10.04 -0.55 -3.70
CA ARG A 116 -9.48 -1.81 -3.20
C ARG A 116 -8.09 -1.61 -2.62
N PHE A 117 -7.24 -0.85 -3.31
CA PHE A 117 -5.90 -0.53 -2.82
C PHE A 117 -5.94 0.22 -1.48
N ALA A 118 -6.80 1.24 -1.34
CA ALA A 118 -6.92 1.97 -0.07
C ALA A 118 -7.45 1.08 1.06
N GLN A 119 -8.40 0.18 0.77
CA GLN A 119 -8.91 -0.77 1.76
C GLN A 119 -7.85 -1.77 2.21
N GLU A 120 -7.06 -2.30 1.28
CA GLU A 120 -5.94 -3.20 1.57
C GLU A 120 -4.90 -2.49 2.44
N LEU A 121 -4.48 -1.27 2.07
CA LEU A 121 -3.52 -0.48 2.84
C LEU A 121 -4.03 -0.17 4.25
N MET A 122 -5.30 0.22 4.39
CA MET A 122 -5.91 0.47 5.71
C MET A 122 -6.00 -0.81 6.56
N ALA A 123 -6.28 -1.95 5.95
CA ALA A 123 -6.35 -3.24 6.63
C ALA A 123 -4.96 -3.67 7.12
N GLU A 124 -3.93 -3.50 6.28
CA GLU A 124 -2.53 -3.77 6.62
C GLU A 124 -2.05 -2.90 7.77
N SER A 125 -2.20 -1.56 7.67
CA SER A 125 -1.80 -0.65 8.75
C SER A 125 -2.53 -0.94 10.07
N LYS A 126 -3.80 -1.36 10.02
CA LYS A 126 -4.54 -1.76 11.23
C LYS A 126 -4.02 -3.08 11.80
N ALA A 127 -3.61 -4.02 10.95
CA ALA A 127 -3.03 -5.28 11.39
C ALA A 127 -1.65 -5.06 12.04
N GLU A 128 -0.81 -4.22 11.43
CA GLU A 128 0.49 -3.83 11.96
C GLU A 128 0.36 -3.14 13.32
N GLY A 129 -0.47 -2.09 13.44
CA GLY A 129 -0.63 -1.39 14.72
C GLY A 129 -1.21 -2.27 15.84
N LYS A 130 -2.04 -3.27 15.50
CA LYS A 130 -2.49 -4.29 16.46
C LYS A 130 -1.37 -5.22 16.90
N LEU A 131 -0.49 -5.60 15.97
CA LEU A 131 0.64 -6.47 16.25
C LEU A 131 1.65 -5.75 17.14
N GLU A 132 2.01 -4.53 16.79
CA GLU A 132 2.90 -3.66 17.56
C GLU A 132 2.35 -3.46 18.98
N GLY A 133 1.10 -3.01 19.10
CA GLY A 133 0.49 -2.79 20.42
C GLY A 133 0.39 -4.07 21.28
N LYS A 134 0.25 -5.25 20.65
CA LYS A 134 0.28 -6.53 21.37
C LYS A 134 1.68 -6.89 21.85
N ILE A 135 2.71 -6.58 21.06
CA ILE A 135 4.11 -6.83 21.43
C ILE A 135 4.52 -5.88 22.55
N GLU A 136 4.26 -4.58 22.39
CA GLU A 136 4.53 -3.55 23.39
C GLU A 136 3.81 -3.87 24.71
N GLY A 137 2.49 -4.08 24.67
CA GLY A 137 1.73 -4.39 25.89
C GLY A 137 2.16 -5.68 26.58
N LYS A 138 2.66 -6.68 25.84
CA LYS A 138 3.21 -7.91 26.44
C LYS A 138 4.57 -7.66 27.10
N LEU A 139 5.43 -6.83 26.50
CA LEU A 139 6.72 -6.47 27.07
C LEU A 139 6.55 -5.59 28.31
N GLU A 140 5.71 -4.57 28.21
CA GLU A 140 5.36 -3.68 29.33
C GLU A 140 4.73 -4.47 30.47
N GLY A 141 3.70 -5.27 30.21
CA GLY A 141 3.06 -6.08 31.26
C GLY A 141 4.00 -7.10 31.92
N LYS A 142 4.96 -7.66 31.17
CA LYS A 142 6.01 -8.54 31.76
C LYS A 142 6.95 -7.74 32.66
N LEU A 143 7.34 -6.53 32.25
CA LEU A 143 8.19 -5.66 33.06
C LEU A 143 7.45 -5.18 34.31
N GLU A 144 6.23 -4.64 34.16
CA GLU A 144 5.39 -4.18 35.27
C GLU A 144 5.15 -5.29 36.30
N GLY A 145 4.79 -6.50 35.86
CA GLY A 145 4.61 -7.64 36.76
C GLY A 145 5.89 -8.03 37.52
N LYS A 146 7.08 -7.89 36.89
CA LYS A 146 8.36 -8.06 37.59
C LYS A 146 8.58 -6.95 38.61
N LEU A 147 8.28 -5.69 38.28
CA LEU A 147 8.47 -4.56 39.19
C LEU A 147 7.50 -4.60 40.38
N GLU A 148 6.27 -5.05 40.18
CA GLU A 148 5.23 -5.10 41.21
C GLU A 148 5.57 -6.06 42.37
N VAL A 149 6.36 -7.11 42.12
CA VAL A 149 6.75 -8.07 43.16
C VAL A 149 7.95 -7.61 44.01
N ILE A 150 8.67 -6.58 43.58
CA ILE A 150 9.88 -6.07 44.27
C ILE A 150 9.63 -5.73 45.75
N PRO A 151 8.58 -4.97 46.13
CA PRO A 151 8.33 -4.64 47.54
C PRO A 151 8.07 -5.87 48.42
N SER A 152 7.50 -6.93 47.85
CA SER A 152 7.25 -8.19 48.56
C SER A 152 8.54 -8.98 48.79
N LEU A 153 9.47 -8.97 47.82
CA LEU A 153 10.78 -9.60 47.95
C LEU A 153 11.66 -8.87 48.97
N LEU A 154 11.67 -7.53 48.97
CA LEU A 154 12.40 -6.76 49.98
C LEU A 154 11.91 -7.05 51.40
N ARG A 155 10.59 -7.11 51.62
CA ARG A 155 10.02 -7.48 52.93
C ARG A 155 10.39 -8.89 53.37
N LYS A 156 10.71 -9.79 52.44
CA LYS A 156 11.21 -11.14 52.75
C LYS A 156 12.72 -11.19 53.00
N GLY A 157 13.43 -10.07 52.88
CA GLY A 157 14.84 -9.94 53.22
C GLY A 157 15.81 -10.15 52.07
N PHE A 158 15.34 -10.22 50.82
CA PHE A 158 16.22 -10.30 49.64
C PHE A 158 16.94 -8.96 49.40
N SER A 159 18.20 -9.01 49.00
CA SER A 159 18.99 -7.82 48.62
C SER A 159 18.59 -7.28 47.24
N VAL A 160 18.99 -6.05 46.91
CA VAL A 160 18.69 -5.43 45.60
C VAL A 160 19.33 -6.22 44.46
N GLU A 161 20.55 -6.71 44.68
CA GLU A 161 21.31 -7.51 43.73
C GLU A 161 20.67 -8.89 43.51
N GLU A 162 20.19 -9.55 44.57
CA GLU A 162 19.46 -10.83 44.47
C GLU A 162 18.12 -10.66 43.75
N ILE A 163 17.39 -9.57 44.00
CA ILE A 163 16.13 -9.27 43.31
C ILE A 163 16.36 -9.02 41.82
N ALA A 164 17.42 -8.28 41.47
CA ALA A 164 17.81 -8.04 40.08
C ALA A 164 18.11 -9.36 39.36
N GLU A 165 18.82 -10.28 40.02
CA GLU A 165 19.10 -11.61 39.48
C GLU A 165 17.83 -12.46 39.33
N ILE A 166 17.01 -12.59 40.38
CA ILE A 166 15.76 -13.39 40.38
C ILE A 166 14.79 -12.92 39.31
N LEU A 167 14.65 -11.60 39.16
CA LEU A 167 13.72 -11.02 38.20
C LEU A 167 14.34 -10.79 36.84
N GLU A 168 15.62 -11.13 36.63
CA GLU A 168 16.36 -10.84 35.39
C GLU A 168 16.17 -9.37 34.97
N LEU A 169 16.40 -8.45 35.91
CA LEU A 169 16.32 -7.02 35.73
C LEU A 169 17.70 -6.40 35.97
N GLU A 170 17.90 -5.20 35.45
CA GLU A 170 19.07 -4.42 35.85
C GLU A 170 18.91 -3.90 37.28
N VAL A 171 20.01 -3.85 38.03
CA VAL A 171 20.05 -3.31 39.40
C VAL A 171 19.43 -1.90 39.47
N GLU A 172 19.68 -1.07 38.47
CA GLU A 172 19.08 0.28 38.41
C GLU A 172 17.57 0.27 38.18
N GLN A 173 17.03 -0.69 37.41
CA GLN A 173 15.57 -0.83 37.27
C GLN A 173 14.93 -1.21 38.61
N VAL A 174 15.58 -2.07 39.39
CA VAL A 174 15.14 -2.44 40.74
C VAL A 174 15.21 -1.23 41.68
N ARG A 175 16.32 -0.49 41.70
CA ARG A 175 16.47 0.73 42.52
C ARG A 175 15.43 1.79 42.19
N GLN A 176 15.18 2.03 40.90
CA GLN A 176 14.16 2.97 40.45
C GLN A 176 12.76 2.55 40.87
N ALA A 177 12.43 1.25 40.78
CA ALA A 177 11.15 0.76 41.26
C ALA A 177 10.98 0.99 42.76
N ILE A 178 12.00 0.68 43.56
CA ILE A 178 12.00 0.94 45.02
C ILE A 178 11.77 2.42 45.32
N ALA A 179 12.46 3.32 44.59
CA ALA A 179 12.32 4.77 44.75
C ALA A 179 10.92 5.29 44.38
N LYS A 180 10.14 4.58 43.56
CA LYS A 180 8.74 4.91 43.25
C LYS A 180 7.74 4.45 44.31
N PHE A 181 8.12 3.48 45.15
CA PHE A 181 7.26 2.92 46.20
C PHE A 181 7.51 3.53 47.60
N ASN A 182 8.55 4.35 47.75
CA ASN A 182 8.84 5.16 48.94
C ASN A 182 8.37 6.60 48.75
#